data_AF-A0A5D6Y339-F1
#
_entry.id   AF-A0A5D6Y339-F1
#
_cell.length_a   1.000
_cell.length_b   1.000
_cell.length_c   1.000
_cell.angle_alpha   90.00
_cell.angle_beta   90.00
_cell.angle_gamma   90.00
#
_symmetry.space_group_name_H-M   'P 1'
#
loop_
_entity.id
_entity.type
_entity.pdbx_description
1 polymer ?
#
loop_
_entity_poly.entity_id
_entity_poly.type
_entity_poly.pdbx_seq_one_letter_code
_entity_poly.pdbx_strand_id
1 'polypeptide(L)'
;MSEPGTRSLVLALFRRIVRESRRLEPDAREYYMRFARSGFIAHVDESEPERIREIVARVEQDMDWILNKYTGEGLRDISKG
;
A
#
# COMPACT_ATOMS: atom_id res chain seq x y z
N MET A 1 -10.09 20.25 -5.95
CA MET A 1 -11.14 19.53 -5.19
C MET A 1 -10.83 18.05 -5.34
N SER A 2 -10.49 17.34 -4.28
CA SER A 2 -10.24 15.89 -4.37
C SER A 2 -11.52 15.18 -4.80
N GLU A 3 -11.47 14.37 -5.87
CA GLU A 3 -12.57 13.49 -6.24
C GLU A 3 -13.03 12.66 -5.02
N PRO A 4 -14.34 12.50 -4.76
CA PRO A 4 -14.84 11.73 -3.61
C PRO A 4 -14.27 10.29 -3.50
N GLY A 5 -13.76 9.73 -4.61
CA GLY A 5 -13.16 8.40 -4.67
C GLY A 5 -11.72 8.30 -4.16
N THR A 6 -10.90 9.37 -4.24
CA THR A 6 -9.45 9.26 -3.97
C THR A 6 -9.15 9.06 -2.49
N ARG A 7 -9.88 9.75 -1.60
CA ARG A 7 -9.73 9.56 -0.15
C ARG A 7 -10.04 8.12 0.27
N SER A 8 -11.11 7.54 -0.28
CA SER A 8 -11.49 6.15 -0.01
C SER A 8 -10.44 5.17 -0.52
N LEU A 9 -9.84 5.44 -1.69
CA LEU A 9 -8.75 4.64 -2.25
C LEU A 9 -7.50 4.66 -1.36
N VAL A 10 -7.08 5.83 -0.91
CA VAL A 10 -5.91 6.01 -0.03
C VAL A 10 -6.11 5.29 1.32
N LEU A 11 -7.32 5.37 1.90
CA LEU A 11 -7.65 4.64 3.12
C LEU A 11 -7.68 3.12 2.91
N ALA A 12 -8.20 2.65 1.77
CA ALA A 12 -8.18 1.24 1.42
C ALA A 12 -6.75 0.71 1.26
N LEU A 13 -5.88 1.47 0.59
CA LEU A 13 -4.46 1.16 0.45
C LEU A 13 -3.77 1.04 1.82
N PHE A 14 -3.98 2.01 2.71
CA PHE A 14 -3.38 1.96 4.05
C PHE A 14 -3.81 0.72 4.84
N ARG A 15 -5.11 0.39 4.82
CA ARG A 15 -5.61 -0.84 5.46
C ARG A 15 -4.99 -2.10 4.84
N ARG A 16 -4.80 -2.11 3.52
CA ARG A 16 -4.16 -3.22 2.80
C ARG A 16 -2.71 -3.39 3.25
N ILE A 17 -1.92 -2.31 3.32
CA ILE A 17 -0.54 -2.32 3.83
C ILE A 17 -0.47 -2.90 5.24
N VAL A 18 -1.34 -2.42 6.15
CA VAL A 18 -1.38 -2.92 7.54
C VAL A 18 -1.73 -4.40 7.61
N ARG A 19 -2.65 -4.88 6.76
CA ARG A 19 -3.07 -6.28 6.74
C ARG A 19 -1.97 -7.18 6.18
N GLU A 20 -1.43 -6.86 5.01
CA GLU A 20 -0.45 -7.70 4.34
C GLU A 20 0.90 -7.70 5.05
N SER A 21 1.31 -6.58 5.65
CA SER A 21 2.56 -6.50 6.45
C SER A 21 2.59 -7.45 7.65
N ARG A 22 1.42 -7.95 8.12
CA ARG A 22 1.37 -8.98 9.18
C ARG A 22 1.89 -10.34 8.72
N ARG A 23 2.04 -10.56 7.41
CA ARG A 23 2.61 -11.77 6.82
C ARG A 23 4.14 -11.76 6.83
N LEU A 24 4.75 -10.58 7.01
CA LEU A 24 6.20 -10.43 7.06
C LEU A 24 6.72 -10.76 8.47
N GLU A 25 7.95 -11.24 8.54
CA GLU A 25 8.69 -11.37 9.80
C GLU A 25 8.83 -10.00 10.51
N PRO A 26 8.97 -9.97 11.85
CA PRO A 26 8.95 -8.73 12.63
C PRO A 26 9.89 -7.63 12.11
N ASP A 27 11.14 -7.97 11.78
CA ASP A 27 12.15 -7.01 11.33
C ASP A 27 11.79 -6.41 9.95
N ALA A 28 11.38 -7.26 9.01
CA ALA A 28 10.94 -6.83 7.68
C ALA A 28 9.65 -5.99 7.78
N ARG A 29 8.69 -6.44 8.60
CA ARG A 29 7.44 -5.74 8.85
C ARG A 29 7.68 -4.33 9.37
N GLU A 30 8.55 -4.16 10.36
CA GLU A 30 8.84 -2.85 10.92
C GLU A 30 9.47 -1.92 9.87
N TYR A 31 10.46 -2.40 9.13
CA TYR A 31 11.11 -1.64 8.07
C TYR A 31 10.10 -1.14 7.03
N TYR A 32 9.28 -2.04 6.47
CA TYR A 32 8.33 -1.68 5.42
C TYR A 32 7.16 -0.83 5.93
N MET A 33 6.75 -0.99 7.19
CA MET A 33 5.75 -0.11 7.80
C MET A 33 6.27 1.31 8.00
N ARG A 34 7.54 1.49 8.37
CA ARG A 34 8.18 2.81 8.44
C ARG A 34 8.29 3.43 7.05
N PHE A 35 8.75 2.64 6.06
CA PHE A 35 8.83 3.08 4.67
C PHE A 35 7.47 3.54 4.13
N ALA A 36 6.41 2.75 4.35
CA ALA A 36 5.05 3.11 3.96
C ALA A 36 4.62 4.44 4.60
N ARG A 37 4.80 4.60 5.93
CA ARG A 37 4.46 5.86 6.62
C ARG A 37 5.18 7.08 6.02
N SER A 38 6.47 6.96 5.73
CA SER A 38 7.22 8.03 5.08
C SER A 38 6.67 8.36 3.70
N GLY A 39 6.26 7.36 2.92
CA GLY A 39 5.58 7.56 1.63
C GLY A 39 4.27 8.35 1.76
N PHE A 40 3.42 8.02 2.74
CA PHE A 40 2.18 8.77 2.98
C PHE A 40 2.45 10.23 3.36
N ILE A 41 3.48 10.50 4.17
CA ILE A 41 3.86 11.87 4.56
C ILE A 41 4.36 12.65 3.33
N ALA A 42 5.17 12.03 2.47
CA ALA A 42 5.71 12.65 1.26
C ALA A 42 4.63 13.06 0.24
N HIS A 43 3.45 12.46 0.31
CA HIS A 43 2.33 12.69 -0.60
C HIS A 43 1.08 13.26 0.09
N VAL A 44 1.22 13.89 1.27
CA VAL A 44 0.08 14.40 2.05
C VAL A 44 -0.71 15.51 1.32
N ASP A 45 0.00 16.32 0.53
CA ASP A 45 -0.59 17.43 -0.24
C ASP A 45 -0.99 17.02 -1.66
N GLU A 46 -0.78 15.76 -2.03
CA GLU A 46 -1.20 15.25 -3.34
C GLU A 46 -2.72 15.17 -3.40
N SER A 47 -3.30 15.87 -4.37
CA SER A 47 -4.75 15.97 -4.54
C SER A 47 -5.21 15.67 -5.97
N GLU A 48 -4.27 15.53 -6.91
CA GLU A 48 -4.56 15.18 -8.29
C GLU A 48 -4.95 13.70 -8.39
N PRO A 49 -6.19 13.38 -8.83
CA PRO A 49 -6.70 12.01 -8.80
C PRO A 49 -5.85 11.01 -9.59
N GLU A 50 -5.32 11.41 -10.74
CA GLU A 50 -4.46 10.54 -11.55
C GLU A 50 -3.14 10.23 -10.84
N ARG A 51 -2.52 11.22 -10.20
CA ARG A 51 -1.29 11.03 -9.41
C ARG A 51 -1.53 10.08 -8.25
N ILE A 52 -2.66 10.22 -7.56
CA ILE A 52 -3.06 9.30 -6.48
C ILE A 52 -3.22 7.87 -7.02
N ARG A 53 -3.87 7.70 -8.18
CA ARG A 53 -4.04 6.39 -8.83
C ARG A 53 -2.69 5.75 -9.20
N GLU A 54 -1.78 6.53 -9.76
CA GLU A 54 -0.42 6.07 -10.09
C GLU A 54 0.37 5.63 -8.85
N ILE A 55 0.34 6.44 -7.77
CA ILE A 55 1.00 6.11 -6.51
C ILE A 55 0.42 4.81 -5.93
N VAL A 56 -0.90 4.67 -5.92
CA VAL A 56 -1.57 3.46 -5.42
C VAL A 56 -1.13 2.24 -6.24
N ALA A 57 -1.17 2.32 -7.57
CA ALA A 57 -0.77 1.21 -8.44
C ALA A 57 0.70 0.82 -8.20
N ARG A 58 1.59 1.81 -8.01
CA ARG A 58 2.99 1.56 -7.71
C ARG A 58 3.18 0.86 -6.37
N VAL A 59 2.49 1.33 -5.32
CA VAL A 59 2.57 0.70 -4.00
C VAL A 59 2.03 -0.72 -4.03
N GLU A 60 0.98 -1.01 -4.80
CA GLU A 60 0.48 -2.37 -4.96
C GLU A 60 1.51 -3.29 -5.65
N GLN A 61 2.21 -2.81 -6.68
CA GLN A 61 3.31 -3.55 -7.31
C GLN A 61 4.47 -3.81 -6.34
N ASP A 62 4.86 -2.79 -5.57
CA ASP A 62 5.94 -2.90 -4.59
C ASP A 62 5.54 -3.90 -3.48
N MET A 63 4.29 -3.85 -3.00
CA MET A 63 3.76 -4.80 -2.01
C MET A 63 3.76 -6.23 -2.54
N ASP A 64 3.32 -6.46 -3.78
CA ASP A 64 3.31 -7.78 -4.40
C ASP A 64 4.72 -8.38 -4.47
N TRP A 65 5.67 -7.59 -4.96
CA TRP A 65 7.07 -8.01 -5.03
C TRP A 65 7.67 -8.30 -3.66
N ILE A 66 7.43 -7.44 -2.66
CA ILE A 66 7.92 -7.64 -1.29
C ILE A 66 7.32 -8.92 -0.68
N LEU A 67 6.00 -9.09 -0.77
CA LEU A 67 5.35 -10.28 -0.20
C LEU A 67 5.84 -11.56 -0.87
N ASN A 68 5.97 -11.57 -2.20
CA ASN A 68 6.51 -12.70 -2.91
C ASN A 68 7.95 -13.02 -2.47
N LYS A 69 8.78 -11.99 -2.30
CA LYS A 69 10.17 -12.13 -1.85
C LYS A 69 10.30 -12.74 -0.44
N TYR A 70 9.45 -12.32 0.50
CA TYR A 70 9.58 -12.70 1.92
C TYR A 70 8.67 -13.84 2.36
N THR A 71 7.60 -14.12 1.60
CA THR A 71 6.59 -15.13 1.99
C THR A 71 6.41 -16.22 0.93
N GLY A 72 7.01 -16.07 -0.26
CA GLY A 72 6.77 -16.96 -1.40
C GLY A 72 5.41 -16.79 -2.07
N GLU A 73 4.63 -15.81 -1.61
CA GLU A 73 3.27 -15.52 -2.09
C GLU A 73 3.09 -14.01 -2.28
N GLY A 74 2.54 -13.59 -3.41
CA GLY A 74 2.21 -12.19 -3.67
C GLY A 74 1.03 -11.65 -2.87
N LEU A 75 0.45 -10.55 -3.36
CA LEU A 75 -0.79 -10.01 -2.82
C LEU A 75 -1.92 -11.03 -2.96
N ARG A 76 -2.70 -11.19 -1.88
CA ARG A 76 -3.91 -12.01 -1.94
C ARG A 76 -4.92 -11.35 -2.87
N ASP A 77 -5.45 -12.15 -3.78
CA ASP A 77 -6.60 -11.77 -4.60
C ASP A 77 -7.84 -11.71 -3.70
N ILE A 78 -8.37 -10.49 -3.53
CA ILE A 78 -9.55 -10.21 -2.72
C ILE A 78 -10.86 -10.72 -3.35
N SER A 79 -10.82 -11.26 -4.58
CA SER A 79 -11.97 -11.90 -5.23
C SER A 79 -12.30 -13.32 -4.71
N LYS A 80 -11.47 -13.89 -3.83
CA LYS A 80 -11.66 -15.23 -3.26
C LYS A 80 -12.09 -15.25 -1.77
N GLY A 81 -12.65 -14.15 -1.28
CA GLY A 81 -13.19 -14.03 0.09
C GLY A 81 -14.70 -14.19 0.16
#